data_AF-A0A9X3LGM3-F1
#
_entry.id   AF-A0A9X3LGM3-F1
#
_cell.length_a   1.000
_cell.length_b   1.000
_cell.length_c   1.000
_cell.angle_alpha   90.00
_cell.angle_beta   90.00
_cell.angle_gamma   90.00
#
_symmetry.space_group_name_H-M   'P 1'
#
loop_
_entity.id
_entity.type
_entity.pdbx_description
1 polymer ?
#
loop_
_entity_poly.entity_id
_entity_poly.type
_entity_poly.pdbx_seq_one_letter_code
_entity_poly.pdbx_strand_id
1 'polypeptide(L)'
;MPNKKIAVVEEVKKKYVRMALETGNNASIARKAGIDRSTLKKWMIEYQDEVGDQMEKEDISILSDEPTHDELQKKYDQAMKLLGEKELEVAFLREIVKKNTLV
;
A
#
# COMPACT_ATOMS: atom_id res chain seq x y z
N MET A 1 -2.50 0.86 -34.46
CA MET A 1 -2.70 2.22 -33.90
C MET A 1 -1.40 2.69 -33.26
N PRO A 2 -0.67 3.63 -33.87
CA PRO A 2 0.66 4.09 -33.42
C PRO A 2 0.63 4.83 -32.07
N ASN A 3 -0.50 5.42 -31.69
CA ASN A 3 -0.61 6.27 -30.50
C ASN A 3 -0.48 5.52 -29.16
N LYS A 4 -0.79 4.21 -29.11
CA LYS A 4 -0.73 3.42 -27.88
C LYS A 4 0.71 3.20 -27.39
N LYS A 5 1.68 3.11 -28.31
CA LYS A 5 3.10 2.92 -27.96
C LYS A 5 3.70 4.17 -27.34
N ILE A 6 3.29 5.35 -27.82
CA ILE A 6 3.76 6.65 -27.31
C ILE A 6 3.26 6.86 -25.88
N ALA A 7 1.97 6.61 -25.63
CA ALA A 7 1.39 6.69 -24.29
C ALA A 7 2.08 5.76 -23.29
N VAL A 8 2.36 4.49 -23.68
CA VAL A 8 3.08 3.55 -22.80
C VAL A 8 4.48 4.05 -22.44
N VAL A 9 5.17 4.71 -23.38
CA VAL A 9 6.50 5.29 -23.12
C VAL A 9 6.40 6.47 -22.16
N GLU A 10 5.39 7.32 -22.29
CA GLU A 10 5.16 8.44 -21.36
C GLU A 10 4.86 7.95 -19.94
N GLU A 11 4.02 6.93 -19.79
CA GLU A 11 3.74 6.32 -18.48
C GLU A 11 5.00 5.75 -17.82
N VAL A 12 5.88 5.13 -18.62
CA VAL A 12 7.17 4.64 -18.12
C VAL A 12 8.05 5.79 -17.63
N LYS A 13 8.10 6.92 -18.36
CA LYS A 13 8.85 8.11 -17.91
C LYS A 13 8.30 8.67 -16.60
N LYS A 14 6.97 8.85 -16.50
CA LYS A 14 6.28 9.33 -15.29
C LYS A 14 6.57 8.44 -14.09
N LYS A 15 6.58 7.12 -14.28
CA LYS A 15 6.95 6.15 -13.23
C LYS A 15 8.37 6.36 -12.70
N TYR A 16 9.35 6.62 -13.58
CA TYR A 16 10.71 6.90 -13.14
C TYR A 16 10.84 8.26 -12.43
N VAL A 17 10.07 9.26 -12.86
CA VAL A 17 9.99 10.57 -12.18
C VAL A 17 9.40 10.40 -10.77
N ARG A 18 8.30 9.65 -10.62
CA ARG A 18 7.70 9.32 -9.33
C ARG A 18 8.70 8.68 -8.37
N MET A 19 9.39 7.61 -8.80
CA MET A 19 10.40 6.94 -7.96
C MET A 19 11.55 7.88 -7.57
N ALA A 20 11.93 8.82 -8.45
CA ALA A 20 12.96 9.81 -8.15
C ALA A 20 12.49 10.83 -7.10
N LEU A 21 11.23 11.27 -7.16
CA LEU A 21 10.62 12.17 -6.17
C LEU A 21 10.45 11.48 -4.81
N GLU A 22 9.97 10.24 -4.79
CA GLU A 22 9.80 9.44 -3.55
C GLU A 22 11.13 9.15 -2.84
N THR A 23 12.17 8.80 -3.60
CA THR A 23 13.45 8.32 -3.02
C THR A 23 14.44 9.48 -2.80
N GLY A 24 14.28 10.61 -3.49
CA GLY A 24 15.24 11.72 -3.51
C GLY A 24 16.62 11.37 -4.12
N ASN A 25 16.79 10.18 -4.69
CA ASN A 25 18.08 9.69 -5.21
C ASN A 25 18.08 9.50 -6.73
N ASN A 26 18.16 10.63 -7.45
CA ASN A 26 18.11 10.69 -8.91
C ASN A 26 19.22 9.86 -9.59
N ALA A 27 20.40 9.79 -8.96
CA ALA A 27 21.54 9.06 -9.49
C ALA A 27 21.32 7.54 -9.54
N SER A 28 20.67 7.00 -8.51
CA SER A 28 20.32 5.57 -8.43
C SER A 28 19.21 5.22 -9.43
N ILE A 29 18.16 6.05 -9.48
CA ILE A 29 17.02 5.82 -10.37
C ILE A 29 17.42 5.92 -11.85
N ALA A 30 18.26 6.87 -12.24
CA ALA A 30 18.76 6.97 -13.61
C ALA A 30 19.54 5.71 -14.03
N ARG A 31 20.41 5.19 -13.15
CA ARG A 31 21.13 3.93 -13.40
C ARG A 31 20.18 2.74 -13.52
N LYS A 32 19.17 2.64 -12.66
CA LYS A 32 18.16 1.59 -12.70
C LYS A 32 17.31 1.64 -13.98
N ALA A 33 17.06 2.84 -14.49
CA ALA A 33 16.37 3.06 -15.75
C ALA A 33 17.26 2.87 -16.99
N GLY A 34 18.58 2.72 -16.82
CA GLY A 34 19.54 2.63 -17.93
C GLY A 34 19.68 3.94 -18.72
N ILE A 35 19.38 5.09 -18.09
CA ILE A 35 19.41 6.41 -18.73
C ILE A 35 20.43 7.33 -18.06
N ASP A 36 20.86 8.36 -18.78
CA ASP A 36 21.70 9.39 -18.21
C ASP A 36 20.95 10.25 -17.18
N ARG A 37 21.68 10.75 -16.18
CA ARG A 37 21.11 11.61 -15.13
C ARG A 37 20.51 12.89 -15.69
N SER A 38 21.09 13.45 -16.76
CA SER A 38 20.55 14.64 -17.43
C SER A 38 19.22 14.36 -18.11
N THR A 39 19.04 13.15 -18.67
CA THR A 39 17.77 12.71 -19.26
C THR A 39 16.69 12.57 -18.19
N LEU A 40 17.00 11.93 -17.05
CA LEU A 40 16.05 11.85 -15.93
C LEU A 40 15.68 13.25 -15.43
N LYS A 41 16.66 14.16 -15.30
CA LYS A 41 16.40 15.55 -14.87
C LYS A 41 15.46 16.29 -15.83
N LYS A 42 15.58 16.07 -17.13
CA LYS A 42 14.65 16.64 -18.12
C LYS A 42 13.23 16.12 -17.92
N TRP A 43 13.08 14.81 -17.72
CA TRP A 43 11.76 14.22 -17.45
C TRP A 43 11.18 14.71 -16.13
N MET A 44 12.00 14.91 -15.09
CA MET A 44 11.53 15.53 -13.86
C MET A 44 10.99 16.93 -14.14
N ILE A 45 11.71 17.80 -14.86
CA ILE A 45 11.19 19.14 -15.20
C ILE A 45 9.87 19.06 -15.99
N GLU A 46 9.75 18.08 -16.90
CA GLU A 46 8.58 17.93 -17.77
C GLU A 46 7.35 17.36 -17.06
N TYR A 47 7.54 16.44 -16.11
CA TYR A 47 6.44 15.68 -15.49
C TYR A 47 6.33 15.85 -13.98
N GLN A 48 7.20 16.62 -13.31
CA GLN A 48 7.20 16.76 -11.85
C GLN A 48 5.89 17.36 -11.34
N ASP A 49 5.32 18.35 -12.02
CA ASP A 49 4.06 18.97 -11.58
C ASP A 49 2.90 17.98 -11.73
N GLU A 50 2.79 17.29 -12.87
CA GLU A 50 1.75 16.29 -13.11
C GLU A 50 1.85 15.11 -12.13
N VAL A 51 3.07 14.60 -11.91
CA VAL A 51 3.32 13.48 -11.00
C VAL A 51 3.15 13.92 -9.54
N GLY A 52 3.57 15.13 -9.19
CA GLY A 52 3.39 15.71 -7.86
C GLY A 52 1.91 15.87 -7.51
N ASP A 53 1.12 16.47 -8.40
CA ASP A 53 -0.33 16.61 -8.23
C ASP A 53 -1.05 15.25 -8.08
N GLN A 54 -0.57 14.21 -8.77
CA GLN A 54 -1.08 12.84 -8.61
C GLN A 54 -0.71 12.25 -7.25
N MET A 55 0.55 12.42 -6.82
CA MET A 55 1.02 11.95 -5.52
C MET A 55 0.25 12.62 -4.37
N GLU A 56 0.03 13.93 -4.43
CA GLU A 56 -0.75 14.64 -3.41
C GLU A 56 -2.21 14.16 -3.35
N LYS A 57 -2.84 13.90 -4.51
CA LYS A 57 -4.20 13.34 -4.56
C LYS A 57 -4.24 11.91 -4.01
N GLU A 58 -3.24 11.08 -4.32
CA GLU A 58 -3.10 9.73 -3.77
C GLU A 58 -2.93 9.80 -2.24
N ASP A 59 -2.08 10.69 -1.72
CA ASP A 59 -1.86 10.89 -0.28
C ASP A 59 -3.14 11.34 0.45
N ILE A 60 -3.90 12.29 -0.12
CA ILE A 60 -5.18 12.73 0.43
C ILE A 60 -6.21 11.59 0.43
N SER A 61 -6.21 10.74 -0.61
CA SER A 61 -7.08 9.57 -0.67
C SER A 61 -6.74 8.54 0.41
N ILE A 62 -5.45 8.28 0.65
CA ILE A 62 -4.99 7.33 1.67
C ILE A 62 -5.38 7.82 3.08
N LEU A 63 -5.27 9.13 3.34
CA LEU A 63 -5.68 9.73 4.62
C LEU A 63 -7.21 9.71 4.82
N SER A 64 -8.01 9.58 3.76
CA SER A 64 -9.47 9.49 3.85
C SER A 64 -10.00 8.08 4.09
N ASP A 65 -9.19 7.05 3.83
CA ASP A 65 -9.53 5.63 3.99
C ASP A 65 -8.94 5.01 5.28
N GLU A 66 -8.19 5.78 6.09
CA GLU A 66 -7.80 5.31 7.41
C GLU A 66 -9.05 5.17 8.30
N PRO A 67 -9.37 3.96 8.80
CA PRO A 67 -10.53 3.78 9.66
C PRO A 67 -10.35 4.70 10.87
N THR A 68 -11.41 5.44 11.20
CA THR A 68 -11.34 6.37 12.33
C THR A 68 -11.00 5.55 13.59
N HIS A 69 -10.28 6.14 14.54
CA HIS A 69 -9.94 5.47 15.81
C HIS A 69 -11.14 4.75 16.46
N ASP A 70 -12.33 5.35 16.36
CA ASP A 70 -13.60 4.77 16.84
C ASP A 70 -14.03 3.50 16.07
N GLU A 71 -13.84 3.46 14.75
CA GLU A 71 -14.13 2.27 13.93
C GLU A 71 -13.15 1.14 14.21
N LEU A 72 -11.87 1.48 14.44
CA LEU A 72 -10.85 0.53 14.81
C LEU A 72 -11.12 -0.04 16.22
N GLN A 73 -11.52 0.80 17.16
CA GLN A 73 -11.92 0.39 18.51
C GLN A 73 -13.13 -0.55 18.47
N LYS A 74 -14.17 -0.21 17.69
CA LYS A 74 -15.34 -1.08 17.51
C LYS A 74 -14.97 -2.44 16.94
N LYS A 75 -14.10 -2.50 15.93
CA LYS A 75 -13.62 -3.77 15.35
C LYS A 75 -12.82 -4.58 16.38
N TYR A 76 -12.00 -3.91 17.19
CA TYR A 76 -11.24 -4.55 18.25
C TYR A 76 -12.16 -5.16 19.33
N ASP A 77 -13.14 -4.40 19.82
CA ASP A 77 -14.08 -4.87 20.84
C ASP A 77 -14.92 -6.05 20.32
N GLN A 78 -15.35 -6.00 19.06
CA GLN A 78 -16.04 -7.12 18.40
C GLN A 78 -15.15 -8.36 18.31
N ALA A 79 -13.89 -8.21 17.91
CA ALA A 79 -12.94 -9.30 17.82
C ALA A 79 -12.68 -9.94 19.19
N MET A 80 -12.50 -9.12 20.23
CA MET A 80 -12.30 -9.61 21.60
C MET A 80 -13.49 -10.39 22.14
N LYS A 81 -14.71 -9.93 21.84
CA LYS A 81 -15.92 -10.67 22.23
C LYS A 81 -16.01 -12.04 21.57
N LEU A 82 -15.80 -12.09 20.25
CA LEU A 82 -15.82 -13.35 19.49
C LEU A 82 -14.72 -14.31 19.96
N LEU A 83 -13.54 -13.78 20.30
CA LEU A 83 -12.44 -14.57 20.83
C LEU A 83 -12.83 -15.22 22.16
N GLY A 84 -13.40 -14.45 23.10
CA GLY A 84 -13.86 -14.98 24.38
C GLY A 84 -14.93 -16.06 24.24
N GLU A 85 -15.89 -15.89 23.32
CA GLU A 85 -16.89 -16.92 23.01
C GLU A 85 -16.23 -18.22 22.50
N LYS A 86 -15.23 -18.10 21.62
CA LYS A 86 -14.49 -19.24 21.09
C LYS A 86 -13.62 -19.92 22.14
N GLU A 87 -13.00 -19.18 23.04
CA GLU A 87 -12.22 -19.74 24.15
C GLU A 87 -13.08 -20.54 25.13
N LEU A 88 -14.28 -20.04 25.44
CA LEU A 88 -15.25 -20.76 26.28
C LEU A 88 -15.72 -22.06 25.61
N GLU A 89 -16.05 -22.01 24.31
CA GLU A 89 -16.41 -23.19 23.53
C GLU A 89 -15.28 -24.22 23.52
N VAL A 90 -14.04 -23.79 23.29
CA VAL A 90 -12.86 -24.66 23.32
C VAL A 90 -12.63 -25.26 24.71
N ALA A 91 -12.78 -24.47 25.77
CA ALA A 91 -12.63 -24.95 27.14
C ALA A 91 -13.66 -26.04 27.46
N PHE A 92 -14.92 -25.82 27.10
CA PHE A 92 -16.00 -26.77 27.29
C PHE A 92 -15.78 -28.06 26.50
N LEU A 93 -15.41 -27.96 25.22
CA LEU A 93 -15.12 -29.12 24.37
C LEU A 93 -13.93 -29.94 24.91
N ARG A 94 -12.86 -29.27 25.36
CA ARG A 94 -11.71 -29.95 26.01
C ARG A 94 -12.14 -30.69 27.27
N GLU A 95 -13.04 -30.12 28.06
CA GLU A 95 -13.55 -30.75 29.26
C GLU A 95 -14.36 -32.02 28.94
N ILE A 96 -15.23 -31.96 27.90
CA ILE A 96 -15.98 -33.13 27.43
C ILE A 96 -15.04 -34.22 26.96
N VAL A 97 -14.07 -33.89 26.10
CA VAL A 97 -13.09 -34.88 25.59
C VAL A 97 -12.36 -35.54 26.76
N LYS A 98 -11.85 -34.73 27.70
CA LYS A 98 -11.16 -35.24 28.89
C LYS A 98 -12.03 -36.20 29.70
N LYS A 99 -13.31 -35.86 29.93
CA LYS A 99 -14.26 -36.74 30.62
C LYS A 99 -14.51 -38.04 29.86
N ASN A 100 -14.64 -37.99 28.54
CA ASN A 100 -14.96 -39.14 27.71
C ASN A 100 -13.76 -40.10 27.50
N THR A 101 -12.52 -39.60 27.64
CA THR A 101 -11.30 -40.41 27.60
C THR A 101 -10.91 -41.00 28.95
N LEU A 102 -11.55 -40.57 30.04
CA LEU A 102 -11.32 -41.07 31.41
C LEU A 102 -12.37 -42.12 31.83
N VAL A 103 -13.25 -42.52 30.92
CA VAL A 103 -14.19 -43.65 31.01
C VAL A 103 -13.67 -44.76 30.09
#